data_AF-A0A832X0E9-F1
#
_entry.id   AF-A0A832X0E9-F1
#
_cell.length_a   1.000
_cell.length_b   1.000
_cell.length_c   1.000
_cell.angle_alpha   90.00
_cell.angle_beta   90.00
_cell.angle_gamma   90.00
#
_symmetry.space_group_name_H-M   'P 1'
#
loop_
_entity.id
_entity.type
_entity.pdbx_description
1 polymer ?
#
loop_
_entity_poly.entity_id
_entity_poly.type
_entity_poly.pdbx_seq_one_letter_code
_entity_poly.pdbx_strand_id
1 'polypeptide(L)'
;MHSEQTDDNRESIVMPLFEVVVYPKSRAKFLADKVTGEILLNDMKNAESVYAIGLTVKSGTKPSDLSEDDLYKTGNLLKIAYIQPADDGYLVIAKSAQRVKAVSLIRKDGLFYASYEPVPDLPDLDEDIETEIMENIKKAIQEISSRFQGSEQFMRPIEKMDSIDQLIGYAMPYMPIKIAEKQDLLETVSARERYFAFFEILMKQKENINFQMEMAKKVTDKISKSNREAMLREQLKMIQEELNGCDNAASDEEKYREKIESSKMPEEVKKKALSELKKLETGGNHNPESPVIRNYLDLLLDLPWVTEEKKNIDIAEARRVLESNHNGLEKVKERIIQHLAVMKLKHEKQGSILLLIGPPGTGKTSLGKSIADALDRQYVRVSLGGVKDEAEIRGHRRTYIGALPGRIIQGIRKAGTKNPVFILDEIDKLSASYSG
;
A
#
# COMPACT_ATOMS: atom_id res chain seq x y z
N MET A 1 2.66 72.47 13.27
CA MET A 1 1.74 72.29 14.41
C MET A 1 0.38 71.91 13.87
N HIS A 2 0.14 70.61 13.66
CA HIS A 2 -1.20 70.05 13.58
C HIS A 2 -1.24 68.90 14.58
N SER A 3 -2.15 69.05 15.53
CA SER A 3 -2.32 68.27 16.74
C SER A 3 -2.49 66.79 16.47
N GLU A 4 -1.72 65.97 17.18
CA GLU A 4 -2.03 64.60 17.51
C GLU A 4 -3.46 64.53 18.06
N GLN A 5 -4.38 63.96 17.29
CA GLN A 5 -5.62 63.42 17.84
C GLN A 5 -5.33 61.99 18.28
N THR A 6 -5.03 61.83 19.57
CA THR A 6 -5.10 60.56 20.29
C THR A 6 -6.57 60.12 20.33
N ASP A 7 -6.92 59.25 19.40
CA ASP A 7 -8.27 58.75 19.16
C ASP A 7 -8.49 57.45 19.94
N ASP A 8 -8.38 57.54 21.27
CA ASP A 8 -8.18 56.42 22.19
C ASP A 8 -9.47 55.62 22.51
N ASN A 9 -10.48 55.64 21.62
CA ASN A 9 -11.70 54.85 21.83
C ASN A 9 -12.57 54.59 20.58
N ARG A 10 -11.96 54.48 19.38
CA ARG A 10 -12.72 54.09 18.17
C ARG A 10 -12.81 52.57 18.05
N GLU A 11 -13.99 52.01 18.35
CA GLU A 11 -14.37 50.67 17.92
C GLU A 11 -14.24 50.58 16.39
N SER A 12 -13.37 49.70 15.90
CA SER A 12 -13.18 49.48 14.46
C SER A 12 -13.78 48.14 14.05
N ILE A 13 -14.31 48.08 12.81
CA ILE A 13 -14.84 46.85 12.25
C ILE A 13 -13.72 45.81 12.14
N VAL A 14 -14.00 44.60 12.60
CA VAL A 14 -13.11 43.44 12.49
C VAL A 14 -13.58 42.57 11.33
N MET A 15 -12.63 42.25 10.45
CA MET A 15 -12.76 41.32 9.35
C MET A 15 -12.21 39.95 9.79
N PRO A 16 -13.05 38.93 9.94
CA PRO A 16 -12.60 37.56 10.12
C PRO A 16 -11.93 37.07 8.84
N LEU A 17 -10.63 36.75 8.92
CA LEU A 17 -9.84 36.25 7.81
C LEU A 17 -9.73 34.72 7.90
N PHE A 18 -10.47 34.03 7.04
CA PHE A 18 -10.42 32.57 6.95
C PHE A 18 -9.23 32.11 6.13
N GLU A 19 -8.47 31.15 6.67
CA GLU A 19 -7.31 30.50 6.02
C GLU A 19 -6.16 31.42 5.60
N VAL A 20 -6.23 32.71 5.91
CA VAL A 20 -5.26 33.73 5.49
C VAL A 20 -4.75 34.51 6.69
N VAL A 21 -3.43 34.61 6.79
CA VAL A 21 -2.74 35.56 7.69
C VAL A 21 -2.19 36.68 6.83
N VAL A 22 -2.56 37.92 7.14
CA VAL A 22 -2.06 39.11 6.44
C VAL A 22 -0.85 39.63 7.19
N TYR A 23 0.24 39.94 6.49
CA TYR A 23 1.47 40.45 7.09
C TYR A 23 1.62 41.97 6.89
N PRO A 24 2.46 42.65 7.70
CA PRO A 24 2.79 44.06 7.49
C PRO A 24 3.29 44.35 6.08
N LYS A 25 3.02 45.56 5.56
CA LYS A 25 3.44 46.04 4.22
C LYS A 25 2.96 45.18 3.03
N SER A 26 2.07 44.20 3.26
CA SER A 26 1.54 43.31 2.23
C SER A 26 0.18 43.78 1.68
N ARG A 27 -0.21 43.23 0.52
CA ARG A 27 -1.56 43.34 -0.02
C ARG A 27 -2.24 41.99 0.11
N ALA A 28 -3.47 41.99 0.62
CA ALA A 28 -4.26 40.80 0.80
C ALA A 28 -5.56 40.90 0.01
N LYS A 29 -6.02 39.74 -0.46
CA LYS A 29 -7.30 39.56 -1.14
C LYS A 29 -8.06 38.47 -0.40
N PHE A 30 -9.26 38.79 0.08
CA PHE A 30 -10.10 37.88 0.86
C PHE A 30 -11.58 38.12 0.57
N LEU A 31 -12.41 37.14 0.92
CA LEU A 31 -13.86 37.22 0.80
C LEU A 31 -14.45 37.78 2.10
N ALA A 32 -15.40 38.71 1.94
CA ALA A 32 -16.24 39.23 3.00
C ALA A 32 -17.68 38.76 2.76
N ASP A 33 -18.43 38.55 3.85
CA ASP A 33 -19.85 38.26 3.75
C ASP A 33 -20.65 39.45 3.17
N LYS A 34 -21.92 39.22 2.83
CA LYS A 34 -22.77 40.23 2.20
C LYS A 34 -22.95 41.47 3.07
N VAL A 35 -23.18 41.28 4.37
CA VAL A 35 -23.47 42.38 5.31
C VAL A 35 -22.25 43.28 5.47
N THR A 36 -21.09 42.68 5.73
CA THR A 36 -19.82 43.39 5.92
C THR A 36 -19.36 44.04 4.62
N GLY A 37 -19.51 43.35 3.49
CA GLY A 37 -19.14 43.87 2.18
C GLY A 37 -19.98 45.08 1.76
N GLU A 38 -21.30 45.08 2.03
CA GLU A 38 -22.18 46.22 1.77
C GLU A 38 -21.82 47.44 2.63
N ILE A 39 -21.52 47.24 3.91
CA ILE A 39 -21.10 48.31 4.83
C ILE A 39 -19.80 48.93 4.35
N LEU A 40 -18.77 48.11 4.10
CA LEU A 40 -17.48 48.61 3.62
C LEU A 40 -17.61 49.32 2.27
N LEU A 41 -18.46 48.83 1.36
CA LEU A 41 -18.71 49.48 0.08
C LEU A 41 -19.40 50.84 0.24
N ASN A 42 -20.34 50.96 1.19
CA ASN A 42 -20.98 52.24 1.50
C ASN A 42 -20.01 53.21 2.18
N ASP A 43 -19.19 52.74 3.11
CA ASP A 43 -18.15 53.55 3.76
C ASP A 43 -17.12 54.06 2.75
N MET A 44 -16.76 53.24 1.75
CA MET A 44 -15.85 53.66 0.67
C MET A 44 -16.42 54.75 -0.23
N LYS A 45 -17.75 54.90 -0.31
CA LYS A 45 -18.40 56.00 -1.05
C LYS A 45 -18.44 57.29 -0.25
N ASN A 46 -18.45 57.21 1.08
CA ASN A 46 -18.67 58.34 1.98
C ASN A 46 -17.37 58.88 2.61
N ALA A 47 -16.31 58.07 2.68
CA ALA A 47 -15.05 58.42 3.32
C ALA A 47 -13.87 58.33 2.33
N GLU A 48 -12.85 59.19 2.51
CA GLU A 48 -11.63 59.17 1.69
C GLU A 48 -10.78 57.90 1.87
N SER A 49 -10.87 57.24 3.03
CA SER A 49 -10.13 56.01 3.33
C SER A 49 -10.86 55.20 4.40
N VAL A 50 -11.14 53.92 4.09
CA VAL A 50 -11.78 52.98 5.00
C VAL A 50 -10.73 52.03 5.57
N TYR A 51 -10.81 51.82 6.88
CA TYR A 51 -9.93 50.91 7.62
C TYR A 51 -10.75 49.85 8.33
N ALA A 52 -10.23 48.62 8.38
CA ALA A 52 -10.80 47.53 9.15
C ALA A 52 -9.67 46.69 9.77
N ILE A 53 -9.91 46.05 10.90
CA ILE A 53 -8.94 45.16 11.55
C ILE A 53 -9.09 43.77 10.94
N GLY A 54 -8.06 43.26 10.28
CA GLY A 54 -8.03 41.87 9.84
C GLY A 54 -7.52 40.95 10.95
N LEU A 55 -8.39 40.11 11.50
CA LEU A 55 -8.02 39.07 12.47
C LEU A 55 -8.15 37.68 11.82
N THR A 56 -7.10 36.87 11.96
CA THR A 56 -7.08 35.49 11.47
C THR A 56 -8.05 34.63 12.28
N VAL A 57 -8.85 33.80 11.61
CA VAL A 57 -9.69 32.77 12.24
C VAL A 57 -8.86 31.51 12.50
N LYS A 58 -9.00 30.92 13.69
CA LYS A 58 -8.37 29.65 14.05
C LYS A 58 -8.83 28.52 13.13
N SER A 59 -7.90 27.64 12.80
CA SER A 59 -8.13 26.51 11.89
C SER A 59 -9.29 25.62 12.35
N GLY A 60 -10.13 25.18 11.43
CA GLY A 60 -11.26 24.27 11.70
C GLY A 60 -12.58 24.94 12.07
N THR A 61 -12.60 26.28 12.18
CA THR A 61 -13.82 27.05 12.46
C THR A 61 -14.60 27.32 11.19
N LYS A 62 -15.90 27.00 11.18
CA LYS A 62 -16.79 27.33 10.07
C LYS A 62 -17.35 28.75 10.22
N PRO A 63 -17.64 29.47 9.12
CA PRO A 63 -18.24 30.80 9.21
C PRO A 63 -19.54 30.88 10.02
N SER A 64 -20.35 29.81 10.03
CA SER A 64 -21.61 29.76 10.78
C SER A 64 -21.45 29.73 12.30
N ASP A 65 -20.33 29.20 12.79
CA ASP A 65 -20.11 28.89 14.21
C ASP A 65 -19.11 29.87 14.86
N LEU A 66 -18.71 30.91 14.11
CA LEU A 66 -17.65 31.84 14.51
C LEU A 66 -18.00 32.58 15.81
N SER A 67 -17.18 32.35 16.84
CA SER A 67 -17.22 33.04 18.12
C SER A 67 -16.02 33.98 18.31
N GLU A 68 -16.08 34.82 19.34
CA GLU A 68 -15.00 35.75 19.67
C GLU A 68 -13.68 35.03 20.02
N ASP A 69 -13.78 33.84 20.63
CA ASP A 69 -12.62 33.03 21.03
C ASP A 69 -11.95 32.31 19.86
N ASP A 70 -12.60 32.24 18.70
CA ASP A 70 -12.06 31.59 17.50
C ASP A 70 -11.13 32.51 16.70
N LEU A 71 -11.05 33.79 17.06
CA LEU A 71 -10.19 34.77 16.42
C LEU A 71 -8.86 34.90 17.17
N TYR A 72 -7.76 35.01 16.43
CA TYR A 72 -6.50 35.43 17.03
C TYR A 72 -6.57 36.91 17.42
N LYS A 73 -5.92 37.27 18.53
CA LYS A 73 -5.97 38.64 19.06
C LYS A 73 -5.07 39.60 18.29
N THR A 74 -4.01 39.10 17.66
CA THR A 74 -3.07 39.90 16.89
C THR A 74 -3.41 39.82 15.41
N GLY A 75 -3.47 40.96 14.74
CA GLY A 75 -3.77 41.08 13.32
C GLY A 75 -3.15 42.32 12.72
N ASN A 76 -3.73 42.80 11.63
CA ASN A 76 -3.29 44.03 10.98
C ASN A 76 -4.45 44.99 10.75
N LEU A 77 -4.19 46.28 10.90
CA LEU A 77 -5.07 47.32 10.41
C LEU A 77 -4.96 47.35 8.88
N LEU A 78 -6.06 47.07 8.21
CA LEU A 78 -6.15 46.95 6.76
C LEU A 78 -6.79 48.21 6.19
N LYS A 79 -6.08 48.90 5.31
CA LYS A 79 -6.66 49.94 4.47
C LYS A 79 -7.33 49.29 3.27
N ILE A 80 -8.65 49.42 3.17
CA ILE A 80 -9.42 48.85 2.07
C ILE A 80 -9.10 49.64 0.80
N ALA A 81 -8.59 48.93 -0.22
CA ALA A 81 -8.17 49.54 -1.49
C ALA A 81 -9.25 49.39 -2.56
N TYR A 82 -9.94 48.24 -2.60
CA TYR A 82 -10.96 47.95 -3.59
C TYR A 82 -11.94 46.90 -3.08
N ILE A 83 -13.22 47.06 -3.41
CA ILE A 83 -14.30 46.10 -3.12
C ILE A 83 -15.10 45.86 -4.39
N GLN A 84 -15.39 44.59 -4.68
CA GLN A 84 -16.29 44.21 -5.77
C GLN A 84 -17.26 43.09 -5.34
N PRO A 85 -18.49 43.07 -5.88
CA PRO A 85 -19.40 41.95 -5.68
C PRO A 85 -18.80 40.63 -6.20
N ALA A 86 -19.04 39.54 -5.49
CA ALA A 86 -18.69 38.17 -5.87
C ALA A 86 -19.92 37.25 -5.65
N ASP A 87 -19.87 36.03 -6.19
CA ASP A 87 -21.01 35.09 -6.10
C ASP A 87 -21.44 34.80 -4.66
N ASP A 88 -20.48 34.76 -3.73
CA ASP A 88 -20.69 34.49 -2.30
C ASP A 88 -20.19 35.67 -1.42
N GLY A 89 -20.76 36.86 -1.65
CA GLY A 89 -20.48 38.07 -0.87
C GLY A 89 -19.69 39.12 -1.65
N TYR A 90 -18.60 39.61 -1.06
CA TYR A 90 -17.77 40.64 -1.66
C TYR A 90 -16.30 40.24 -1.65
N LEU A 91 -15.60 40.50 -2.74
CA LEU A 91 -14.16 40.39 -2.77
C LEU A 91 -13.54 41.72 -2.33
N VAL A 92 -12.75 41.65 -1.26
CA VAL A 92 -12.05 42.79 -0.67
C VAL A 92 -10.56 42.68 -0.96
N ILE A 93 -9.98 43.75 -1.49
CA ILE A 93 -8.53 43.92 -1.62
C ILE A 93 -8.11 45.01 -0.65
N ALA A 94 -7.21 44.68 0.28
CA ALA A 94 -6.74 45.60 1.29
C ALA A 94 -5.22 45.60 1.39
N LYS A 95 -4.66 46.74 1.81
CA LYS A 95 -3.23 46.89 2.11
C LYS A 95 -3.06 46.92 3.63
N SER A 96 -2.13 46.13 4.15
CA SER A 96 -1.77 46.20 5.56
C SER A 96 -1.08 47.54 5.86
N ALA A 97 -1.60 48.27 6.83
CA ALA A 97 -1.05 49.54 7.31
C ALA A 97 -0.09 49.31 8.47
N GLN A 98 -0.55 48.64 9.53
CA GLN A 98 0.25 48.35 10.72
C GLN A 98 -0.29 47.13 11.47
N ARG A 99 0.58 46.46 12.24
CA ARG A 99 0.19 45.37 13.13
C ARG A 99 -0.51 45.93 14.37
N VAL A 100 -1.58 45.28 14.79
CA VAL A 100 -2.41 45.69 15.92
C VAL A 100 -2.82 44.49 16.75
N LYS A 101 -3.10 44.72 18.03
CA LYS A 101 -3.66 43.74 18.95
C LYS A 101 -5.05 44.18 19.39
N ALA A 102 -6.04 43.33 19.20
CA ALA A 102 -7.39 43.56 19.70
C ALA A 102 -7.41 43.43 21.23
N VAL A 103 -7.86 44.49 21.91
CA VAL A 103 -7.96 44.57 23.38
C VAL A 103 -9.33 44.09 23.84
N SER A 104 -10.39 44.52 23.15
CA SER A 104 -11.75 44.03 23.32
C SER A 104 -12.31 43.60 21.98
N LEU A 105 -13.11 42.53 21.96
CA LEU A 105 -13.80 42.05 20.77
C LEU A 105 -15.27 41.91 21.16
N ILE A 106 -16.16 42.51 20.37
CA ILE A 106 -17.60 42.53 20.64
C ILE A 106 -18.34 42.21 19.36
N ARG A 107 -19.28 41.28 19.42
CA ARG A 107 -20.21 41.01 18.31
C ARG A 107 -21.49 41.85 18.42
N LYS A 108 -21.77 42.69 17.42
CA LYS A 108 -23.01 43.50 17.30
C LYS A 108 -23.61 43.29 15.91
N ASP A 109 -24.91 42.95 15.83
CA ASP A 109 -25.66 42.78 14.58
C ASP A 109 -25.00 41.86 13.53
N GLY A 110 -24.32 40.81 14.00
CA GLY A 110 -23.61 39.85 13.15
C GLY A 110 -22.20 40.25 12.73
N LEU A 111 -21.77 41.49 13.02
CA LEU A 111 -20.44 42.03 12.77
C LEU A 111 -19.57 41.99 14.03
N PHE A 112 -18.26 41.95 13.83
CA PHE A 112 -17.29 42.05 14.92
C PHE A 112 -16.72 43.46 14.98
N TYR A 113 -16.60 43.99 16.19
CA TYR A 113 -15.96 45.27 16.49
C TYR A 113 -14.87 45.05 17.52
N ALA A 114 -13.75 45.75 17.38
CA ALA A 114 -12.69 45.71 18.37
C ALA A 114 -12.07 47.09 18.63
N SER A 115 -11.71 47.33 19.90
CA SER A 115 -10.68 48.31 20.23
C SER A 115 -9.31 47.67 20.04
N TYR A 116 -8.33 48.45 19.57
CA TYR A 116 -7.03 47.92 19.21
C TYR A 116 -5.89 48.81 19.70
N GLU A 117 -4.76 48.17 20.01
CA GLU A 117 -3.50 48.84 20.30
C GLU A 117 -2.49 48.54 19.18
N PRO A 118 -1.71 49.54 18.72
CA PRO A 118 -0.65 49.31 17.76
C PRO A 118 0.46 48.45 18.39
N VAL A 119 0.96 47.47 17.63
CA VAL A 119 2.09 46.60 18.05
C VAL A 119 3.27 46.90 17.13
N PRO A 120 4.10 47.92 17.45
CA PRO A 120 5.25 48.26 16.63
C PRO A 120 6.26 47.10 16.57
N ASP A 121 7.01 47.03 15.47
CA ASP A 121 8.14 46.10 15.36
C ASP A 121 9.29 46.59 16.25
N LEU A 122 10.04 45.64 16.82
CA LEU A 122 11.30 45.93 17.49
C LEU A 122 12.44 45.78 16.47
N PRO A 123 13.07 46.88 16.02
CA PRO A 123 14.21 46.82 15.10
C PRO A 123 15.47 46.43 15.88
N ASP A 124 15.72 45.13 16.01
CA ASP A 124 16.84 44.52 16.75
C ASP A 124 17.88 43.87 15.81
N LEU A 125 17.95 44.38 14.58
CA LEU A 125 18.83 43.90 13.52
C LEU A 125 19.57 45.06 12.88
N ASP A 126 20.87 44.86 12.64
CA ASP A 126 21.70 45.81 11.92
C ASP A 126 21.34 45.79 10.43
N GLU A 127 21.36 46.96 9.76
CA GLU A 127 20.98 47.10 8.35
C GLU A 127 21.80 46.21 7.40
N ASP A 128 23.10 46.02 7.70
CA ASP A 128 23.99 45.14 6.94
C ASP A 128 23.53 43.68 7.01
N ILE A 129 23.14 43.22 8.20
CA ILE A 129 22.66 41.85 8.43
C ILE A 129 21.28 41.65 7.81
N GLU A 130 20.40 42.66 7.90
CA GLU A 130 19.08 42.63 7.25
C GLU A 130 19.23 42.47 5.72
N THR A 131 20.18 43.19 5.12
CA THR A 131 20.46 43.11 3.69
C THR A 131 20.96 41.71 3.29
N GLU A 132 21.88 41.13 4.07
CA GLU A 132 22.38 39.76 3.82
C GLU A 132 21.26 38.71 3.92
N ILE A 133 20.40 38.80 4.95
CA ILE A 133 19.25 37.89 5.11
C ILE A 133 18.28 38.05 3.94
N MET A 134 18.00 39.28 3.52
CA MET A 134 17.13 39.55 2.37
C MET A 134 17.67 38.91 1.08
N GLU A 135 18.97 39.04 0.81
CA GLU A 135 19.59 38.38 -0.35
C GLU A 135 19.47 36.86 -0.28
N ASN A 136 19.72 36.27 0.89
CA ASN A 136 19.62 34.82 1.09
C ASN A 136 18.17 34.32 0.92
N ILE A 137 17.18 35.08 1.40
CA ILE A 137 15.76 34.81 1.16
C ILE A 137 15.45 34.87 -0.34
N LYS A 138 15.88 35.93 -1.04
CA LYS A 138 15.65 36.07 -2.49
C LYS A 138 16.28 34.90 -3.27
N LYS A 139 17.50 34.51 -2.92
CA LYS A 139 18.18 33.33 -3.50
C LYS A 139 17.39 32.03 -3.23
N ALA A 140 16.96 31.81 -2.00
CA ALA A 140 16.18 30.62 -1.65
C ALA A 140 14.85 30.56 -2.42
N ILE A 141 14.12 31.68 -2.54
CA ILE A 141 12.88 31.74 -3.32
C ILE A 141 13.16 31.52 -4.81
N GLN A 142 14.26 32.06 -5.35
CA GLN A 142 14.66 31.84 -6.74
C GLN A 142 14.97 30.37 -7.02
N GLU A 143 15.72 29.70 -6.13
CA GLU A 143 16.01 28.27 -6.26
C GLU A 143 14.74 27.42 -6.19
N ILE A 144 13.81 27.72 -5.28
CA ILE A 144 12.50 27.05 -5.22
C ILE A 144 11.74 27.29 -6.53
N SER A 145 11.66 28.54 -6.98
CA SER A 145 10.92 28.94 -8.17
C SER A 145 11.46 28.31 -9.45
N SER A 146 12.78 28.16 -9.57
CA SER A 146 13.44 27.53 -10.72
C SER A 146 13.02 26.08 -10.98
N ARG A 147 12.41 25.42 -9.98
CA ARG A 147 11.91 24.05 -10.09
C ARG A 147 10.54 23.96 -10.77
N PHE A 148 9.81 25.08 -10.89
CA PHE A 148 8.45 25.12 -11.43
C PHE A 148 8.42 25.86 -12.77
N GLN A 149 7.70 25.32 -13.75
CA GLN A 149 7.51 25.97 -15.05
C GLN A 149 6.62 27.21 -14.89
N GLY A 150 6.97 28.32 -15.55
CA GLY A 150 6.20 29.58 -15.51
C GLY A 150 6.45 30.46 -14.28
N SER A 151 7.46 30.15 -13.47
CA SER A 151 7.77 30.86 -12.23
C SER A 151 8.33 32.29 -12.41
N GLU A 152 8.77 32.65 -13.62
CA GLU A 152 9.30 33.99 -13.93
C GLU A 152 8.32 35.12 -13.60
N GLN A 153 7.02 34.88 -13.78
CA GLN A 153 5.99 35.88 -13.47
C GLN A 153 5.89 36.17 -11.97
N PHE A 154 6.24 35.19 -11.13
CA PHE A 154 6.22 35.31 -9.67
C PHE A 154 7.51 35.91 -9.11
N MET A 155 8.62 35.84 -9.85
CA MET A 155 9.93 36.40 -9.45
C MET A 155 10.04 37.92 -9.69
N ARG A 156 9.41 38.45 -10.75
CA ARG A 156 9.50 39.89 -11.07
C ARG A 156 9.05 40.82 -9.92
N PRO A 157 7.97 40.53 -9.16
CA PRO A 157 7.62 41.31 -7.99
C PRO A 157 8.65 41.19 -6.86
N ILE A 158 9.22 40.01 -6.63
CA ILE A 158 10.19 39.72 -5.56
C ILE A 158 11.49 40.52 -5.74
N GLU A 159 11.96 40.65 -6.98
CA GLU A 159 13.16 41.44 -7.30
C GLU A 159 13.00 42.91 -6.93
N LYS A 160 11.78 43.45 -7.06
CA LYS A 160 11.42 44.85 -6.77
C LYS A 160 11.04 45.12 -5.32
N MET A 161 11.05 44.11 -4.46
CA MET A 161 10.74 44.28 -3.04
C MET A 161 12.00 44.69 -2.26
N ASP A 162 11.85 45.72 -1.45
CA ASP A 162 12.94 46.37 -0.72
C ASP A 162 12.92 46.06 0.79
N SER A 163 12.04 45.14 1.24
CA SER A 163 11.96 44.75 2.65
C SER A 163 11.57 43.29 2.81
N ILE A 164 12.06 42.66 3.88
CA ILE A 164 11.75 41.26 4.20
C ILE A 164 10.27 41.09 4.54
N ASP A 165 9.63 42.07 5.17
CA ASP A 165 8.18 42.04 5.44
C ASP A 165 7.33 41.90 4.17
N GLN A 166 7.73 42.57 3.08
CA GLN A 166 7.05 42.42 1.79
C GLN A 166 7.24 41.01 1.23
N LEU A 167 8.44 40.44 1.37
CA LEU A 167 8.74 39.07 0.96
C LEU A 167 7.92 38.06 1.76
N ILE A 168 7.82 38.22 3.08
CA ILE A 168 6.96 37.41 3.96
C ILE A 168 5.52 37.50 3.49
N GLY A 169 5.00 38.72 3.33
CA GLY A 169 3.62 38.95 2.91
C GLY A 169 3.27 38.42 1.52
N TYR A 170 4.27 38.33 0.63
CA TYR A 170 4.09 37.78 -0.71
C TYR A 170 4.22 36.25 -0.74
N ALA A 171 5.18 35.67 -0.01
CA ALA A 171 5.49 34.25 -0.07
C ALA A 171 4.60 33.40 0.84
N MET A 172 4.33 33.85 2.06
CA MET A 172 3.60 33.07 3.08
C MET A 172 2.19 32.58 2.68
N PRO A 173 1.39 33.34 1.89
CA PRO A 173 0.10 32.85 1.41
C PRO A 173 0.22 31.54 0.62
N TYR A 174 1.30 31.36 -0.13
CA TYR A 174 1.53 30.18 -0.96
C TYR A 174 2.24 29.02 -0.22
N MET A 175 2.72 29.26 1.00
CA MET A 175 3.40 28.23 1.78
C MET A 175 2.41 27.25 2.42
N PRO A 176 2.60 25.92 2.24
CA PRO A 176 1.73 24.89 2.79
C PRO A 176 2.08 24.60 4.26
N ILE A 177 1.97 25.63 5.11
CA ILE A 177 2.19 25.52 6.56
C ILE A 177 0.89 25.79 7.33
N LYS A 178 0.82 25.32 8.57
CA LYS A 178 -0.36 25.47 9.42
C LYS A 178 -0.62 26.94 9.74
N ILE A 179 -1.89 27.32 9.84
CA ILE A 179 -2.31 28.70 10.17
C ILE A 179 -1.71 29.16 11.50
N ALA A 180 -1.60 28.27 12.49
CA ALA A 180 -0.95 28.58 13.77
C ALA A 180 0.51 29.03 13.58
N GLU A 181 1.30 28.31 12.78
CA GLU A 181 2.70 28.68 12.49
C GLU A 181 2.79 30.01 11.71
N LYS A 182 1.84 30.26 10.79
CA LYS A 182 1.74 31.57 10.09
C LYS A 182 1.47 32.70 11.08
N GLN A 183 0.59 32.45 12.05
CA GLN A 183 0.19 33.40 13.06
C GLN A 183 1.32 33.67 14.06
N ASP A 184 2.05 32.64 14.50
CA ASP A 184 3.21 32.80 15.38
C ASP A 184 4.22 33.77 14.77
N LEU A 185 4.48 33.66 13.46
CA LEU A 185 5.36 34.58 12.72
C LEU A 185 4.84 36.03 12.67
N LEU A 186 3.53 36.23 12.61
CA LEU A 186 2.92 37.56 12.66
C LEU A 186 3.05 38.17 14.07
N GLU A 187 2.93 37.35 15.11
CA GLU A 187 2.99 37.73 16.51
C GLU A 187 4.41 38.03 17.00
N THR A 188 5.45 37.52 16.32
CA THR A 188 6.85 37.85 16.63
C THR A 188 7.13 39.35 16.47
N VAL A 189 7.49 40.00 17.57
CA VAL A 189 7.77 41.45 17.63
C VAL A 189 9.20 41.78 17.18
N SER A 190 10.17 40.91 17.50
CA SER A 190 11.57 41.03 17.08
C SER A 190 11.70 40.84 15.56
N ALA A 191 12.25 41.83 14.88
CA ALA A 191 12.53 41.74 13.44
C ALA A 191 13.52 40.60 13.15
N ARG A 192 14.58 40.50 13.97
CA ARG A 192 15.58 39.43 13.89
C ARG A 192 14.93 38.05 13.97
N GLU A 193 14.22 37.75 15.06
CA GLU A 193 13.60 36.44 15.26
C GLU A 193 12.62 36.11 14.15
N ARG A 194 11.82 37.09 13.71
CA ARG A 194 10.84 36.92 12.63
C ARG A 194 11.52 36.57 11.31
N TYR A 195 12.59 37.27 10.94
CA TYR A 195 13.28 37.03 9.67
C TYR A 195 14.00 35.69 9.67
N PHE A 196 14.63 35.31 10.78
CA PHE A 196 15.25 33.98 10.93
C PHE A 196 14.20 32.86 10.89
N ALA A 197 13.07 33.01 11.58
CA ALA A 197 11.98 32.04 11.55
C ALA A 197 11.40 31.88 10.13
N PHE A 198 11.21 32.99 9.41
CA PHE A 198 10.78 32.93 8.01
C PHE A 198 11.81 32.23 7.11
N PHE A 199 13.10 32.52 7.28
CA PHE A 199 14.16 31.87 6.53
C PHE A 199 14.23 30.36 6.81
N GLU A 200 14.06 29.94 8.06
CA GLU A 200 13.98 28.53 8.44
C GLU A 200 12.78 27.82 7.77
N ILE A 201 11.60 28.47 7.79
CA ILE A 201 10.41 27.98 7.08
C ILE A 201 10.73 27.78 5.60
N LEU A 202 11.35 28.77 4.94
CA LEU A 202 11.73 28.69 3.53
C LEU A 202 12.68 27.52 3.25
N MET A 203 13.71 27.34 4.07
CA MET A 203 14.68 26.26 3.90
C MET A 203 14.04 24.88 4.04
N LYS A 204 13.16 24.70 5.04
CA LYS A 204 12.39 23.47 5.22
C LYS A 204 11.49 23.17 4.01
N GLN A 205 10.87 24.20 3.42
CA GLN A 205 10.06 24.03 2.21
C GLN A 205 10.91 23.68 0.99
N LYS A 206 12.07 24.30 0.83
CA LYS A 206 13.04 23.95 -0.23
C LYS A 206 13.43 22.47 -0.15
N GLU A 207 13.74 21.96 1.04
CA GLU A 207 14.09 20.55 1.25
C GLU A 207 12.91 19.62 0.92
N ASN A 208 11.71 19.95 1.38
CA ASN A 208 10.50 19.17 1.07
C ASN A 208 10.24 19.08 -0.43
N ILE A 209 10.38 20.19 -1.16
CA ILE A 209 10.19 20.23 -2.61
C ILE A 209 11.26 19.38 -3.31
N ASN A 210 12.53 19.49 -2.92
CA ASN A 210 13.60 18.66 -3.48
C ASN A 210 13.30 17.16 -3.27
N PHE A 211 12.88 16.77 -2.07
CA PHE A 211 12.51 15.40 -1.76
C PHE A 211 11.33 14.90 -2.61
N GLN A 212 10.28 15.72 -2.76
CA GLN A 212 9.12 15.39 -3.60
C GLN A 212 9.52 15.23 -5.07
N MET A 213 10.40 16.07 -5.60
CA MET A 213 10.90 15.95 -6.97
C MET A 213 11.72 14.68 -7.17
N GLU A 214 12.60 14.33 -6.22
CA GLU A 214 13.36 13.08 -6.28
C GLU A 214 12.44 11.85 -6.25
N MET A 215 11.40 11.87 -5.42
CA MET A 215 10.39 10.83 -5.38
C MET A 215 9.63 10.73 -6.70
N ALA A 216 9.17 11.85 -7.25
CA ALA A 216 8.47 11.91 -8.52
C ALA A 216 9.34 11.36 -9.66
N LYS A 217 10.63 11.71 -9.70
CA LYS A 217 11.60 11.18 -10.66
C LYS A 217 11.75 9.66 -10.52
N LYS A 218 11.97 9.14 -9.31
CA LYS A 218 12.07 7.69 -9.06
C LYS A 218 10.80 6.93 -9.48
N VAL A 219 9.62 7.50 -9.23
CA VAL A 219 8.34 6.91 -9.66
C VAL A 219 8.23 6.92 -11.19
N THR A 220 8.60 8.03 -11.84
CA THR A 220 8.58 8.17 -13.30
C THR A 220 9.57 7.20 -13.96
N ASP A 221 10.76 7.03 -13.39
CA ASP A 221 11.76 6.07 -13.84
C ASP A 221 11.24 4.62 -13.70
N LYS A 222 10.49 4.32 -12.63
CA LYS A 222 9.86 3.02 -12.44
C LYS A 222 8.71 2.78 -13.43
N ILE A 223 7.87 3.79 -13.67
CA ILE A 223 6.75 3.72 -14.63
C ILE A 223 7.29 3.60 -16.05
N SER A 224 8.29 4.40 -16.43
CA SER A 224 8.89 4.33 -17.76
C SER A 224 9.57 2.98 -18.02
N LYS A 225 10.26 2.40 -17.03
CA LYS A 225 10.75 1.01 -17.10
C LYS A 225 9.61 0.01 -17.29
N SER A 226 8.54 0.12 -16.49
CA SER A 226 7.37 -0.76 -16.60
C SER A 226 6.65 -0.63 -17.94
N ASN A 227 6.48 0.60 -18.47
CA ASN A 227 5.85 0.85 -19.76
C ASN A 227 6.73 0.35 -20.91
N ARG A 228 8.06 0.52 -20.80
CA ARG A 228 9.02 -0.04 -21.76
C ARG A 228 8.99 -1.56 -21.75
N GLU A 229 8.92 -2.19 -20.59
CA GLU A 229 8.75 -3.65 -20.46
C GLU A 229 7.41 -4.12 -21.04
N ALA A 230 6.31 -3.40 -20.79
CA ALA A 230 4.99 -3.71 -21.35
C ALA A 230 4.98 -3.60 -22.89
N MET A 231 5.54 -2.52 -23.43
CA MET A 231 5.68 -2.30 -24.87
C MET A 231 6.58 -3.37 -25.53
N LEU A 232 7.70 -3.74 -24.90
CA LEU A 232 8.55 -4.83 -25.39
C LEU A 232 7.82 -6.18 -25.35
N ARG A 233 6.98 -6.44 -24.35
CA ARG A 233 6.13 -7.64 -24.31
C ARG A 233 5.09 -7.65 -25.42
N GLU A 234 4.48 -6.50 -25.71
CA GLU A 234 3.49 -6.39 -26.78
C GLU A 234 4.14 -6.54 -28.16
N GLN A 235 5.33 -5.98 -28.36
CA GLN A 235 6.14 -6.22 -29.57
C GLN A 235 6.56 -7.68 -29.70
N LEU A 236 6.99 -8.33 -28.61
CA LEU A 236 7.28 -9.77 -28.61
C LEU A 236 6.03 -10.59 -28.94
N LYS A 237 4.86 -10.18 -28.45
CA LYS A 237 3.58 -10.83 -28.76
C LYS A 237 3.24 -10.68 -30.25
N MET A 238 3.37 -9.49 -30.83
CA MET A 238 3.17 -9.29 -32.26
C MET A 238 4.16 -10.09 -33.11
N ILE A 239 5.44 -10.11 -32.71
CA ILE A 239 6.47 -10.93 -33.37
C ILE A 239 6.11 -12.42 -33.26
N GLN A 240 5.63 -12.90 -32.12
CA GLN A 240 5.17 -14.28 -31.95
C GLN A 240 3.91 -14.58 -32.77
N GLU A 241 2.96 -13.65 -32.86
CA GLU A 241 1.76 -13.76 -33.69
C GLU A 241 2.13 -13.81 -35.19
N GLU A 242 3.10 -13.02 -35.65
CA GLU A 242 3.63 -13.06 -37.02
C GLU A 242 4.46 -14.32 -37.29
N LEU A 243 5.30 -14.76 -36.35
CA LEU A 243 6.13 -15.97 -36.47
C LEU A 243 5.31 -17.27 -36.41
N ASN A 244 4.19 -17.28 -35.69
CA ASN A 244 3.29 -18.43 -35.58
C ASN A 244 2.18 -18.44 -36.66
N GLY A 245 2.28 -17.55 -37.66
CA GLY A 245 1.47 -17.61 -38.87
C GLY A 245 1.82 -18.85 -39.69
N CYS A 246 1.01 -19.91 -39.53
CA CYS A 246 1.06 -21.25 -40.15
C CYS A 246 1.60 -22.36 -39.23
N ASP A 247 0.82 -22.76 -38.23
CA ASP A 247 0.52 -24.19 -38.05
C ASP A 247 -0.76 -24.39 -37.21
N ASN A 248 -1.76 -25.03 -37.81
CA ASN A 248 -3.00 -25.49 -37.17
C ASN A 248 -2.74 -26.71 -36.25
N ALA A 249 -1.77 -26.61 -35.35
CA ALA A 249 -1.59 -27.54 -34.25
C ALA A 249 -1.98 -26.81 -32.97
N ALA A 250 -3.07 -27.24 -32.32
CA ALA A 250 -3.47 -26.72 -31.01
C ALA A 250 -2.23 -26.64 -30.11
N SER A 251 -1.96 -25.46 -29.57
CA SER A 251 -0.78 -25.23 -28.74
C SER A 251 -0.79 -26.22 -27.57
N ASP A 252 0.38 -26.66 -27.12
CA ASP A 252 0.46 -27.67 -26.06
C ASP A 252 -0.26 -27.20 -24.77
N GLU A 253 -0.37 -25.89 -24.56
CA GLU A 253 -1.11 -25.26 -23.47
C GLU A 253 -2.63 -25.52 -23.56
N GLU A 254 -3.23 -25.48 -24.75
CA GLU A 254 -4.66 -25.76 -24.92
C GLU A 254 -4.95 -27.23 -24.59
N LYS A 255 -4.05 -28.15 -24.96
CA LYS A 255 -4.16 -29.58 -24.59
C LYS A 255 -4.12 -29.77 -23.08
N TYR A 256 -3.29 -29.02 -22.35
CA TYR A 256 -3.29 -29.06 -20.88
C TYR A 256 -4.59 -28.53 -20.30
N ARG A 257 -5.15 -27.45 -20.87
CA ARG A 257 -6.43 -26.90 -20.42
C ARG A 257 -7.55 -27.94 -20.53
N GLU A 258 -7.69 -28.57 -21.68
CA GLU A 258 -8.69 -29.62 -21.92
C GLU A 258 -8.52 -30.81 -20.96
N LYS A 259 -7.27 -31.26 -20.74
CA LYS A 259 -6.98 -32.35 -19.79
C LYS A 259 -7.30 -31.99 -18.34
N ILE A 260 -7.03 -30.76 -17.91
CA ILE A 260 -7.36 -30.31 -16.55
C ILE A 260 -8.87 -30.19 -16.39
N GLU A 261 -9.57 -29.65 -17.39
CA GLU A 261 -11.02 -29.50 -17.36
C GLU A 261 -11.76 -30.84 -17.33
N SER A 262 -11.30 -31.82 -18.12
CA SER A 262 -11.84 -33.18 -18.16
C SER A 262 -11.38 -34.08 -17.01
N SER A 263 -10.39 -33.66 -16.23
CA SER A 263 -9.90 -34.44 -15.09
C SER A 263 -10.92 -34.52 -13.96
N LYS A 264 -10.87 -35.61 -13.20
CA LYS A 264 -11.70 -35.79 -11.99
C LYS A 264 -11.03 -35.21 -10.73
N MET A 265 -10.24 -34.16 -10.88
CA MET A 265 -9.57 -33.49 -9.75
C MET A 265 -10.60 -32.81 -8.83
N PRO A 266 -10.38 -32.77 -7.50
CA PRO A 266 -11.16 -31.92 -6.62
C PRO A 266 -11.02 -30.44 -7.01
N GLU A 267 -12.06 -29.64 -6.79
CA GLU A 267 -12.10 -28.23 -7.20
C GLU A 267 -10.89 -27.40 -6.73
N GLU A 268 -10.44 -27.61 -5.49
CA GLU A 268 -9.26 -26.90 -4.97
C GLU A 268 -7.98 -27.21 -5.76
N VAL A 269 -7.82 -28.47 -6.18
CA VAL A 269 -6.67 -28.93 -6.97
C VAL A 269 -6.79 -28.43 -8.40
N LYS A 270 -7.99 -28.52 -9.00
CA LYS A 270 -8.29 -28.04 -10.35
C LYS A 270 -8.02 -26.54 -10.48
N LYS A 271 -8.50 -25.73 -9.52
CA LYS A 271 -8.22 -24.29 -9.45
C LYS A 271 -6.72 -24.00 -9.38
N LYS A 272 -5.97 -24.79 -8.61
CA LYS A 272 -4.51 -24.66 -8.52
C LYS A 272 -3.82 -25.04 -9.84
N ALA A 273 -4.24 -26.11 -10.50
CA ALA A 273 -3.72 -26.52 -11.80
C ALA A 273 -3.94 -25.44 -12.87
N LEU A 274 -5.16 -24.89 -12.97
CA LEU A 274 -5.49 -23.78 -13.88
C LEU A 274 -4.65 -22.52 -13.60
N SER A 275 -4.43 -22.20 -12.33
CA SER A 275 -3.57 -21.05 -11.96
C SER A 275 -2.12 -21.24 -12.40
N GLU A 276 -1.58 -22.46 -12.36
CA GLU A 276 -0.22 -22.73 -12.84
C GLU A 276 -0.16 -22.77 -14.37
N LEU A 277 -1.20 -23.30 -15.04
CA LEU A 277 -1.33 -23.25 -16.50
C LEU A 277 -1.33 -21.81 -17.02
N LYS A 278 -2.06 -20.89 -16.37
CA LYS A 278 -2.07 -19.47 -16.74
C LYS A 278 -0.67 -18.83 -16.71
N LYS A 279 0.20 -19.27 -15.78
CA LYS A 279 1.60 -18.79 -15.74
C LYS A 279 2.42 -19.34 -16.90
N LEU A 280 2.16 -20.58 -17.30
CA LEU A 280 2.78 -21.18 -18.49
C LEU A 280 2.37 -20.42 -19.76
N GLU A 281 1.09 -20.09 -19.90
CA GLU A 281 0.55 -19.31 -21.03
C GLU A 281 1.13 -17.89 -21.09
N THR A 282 1.29 -17.22 -19.94
CA THR A 282 1.80 -15.84 -19.88
C THR A 282 3.32 -15.76 -20.08
N GLY A 283 4.06 -16.79 -19.68
CA GLY A 283 5.53 -16.81 -19.69
C GLY A 283 6.16 -17.16 -21.04
N GLY A 284 5.40 -17.78 -21.95
CA GLY A 284 5.90 -18.25 -23.24
C GLY A 284 6.94 -19.39 -23.14
N ASN A 285 7.42 -19.86 -24.29
CA ASN A 285 8.34 -21.00 -24.39
C ASN A 285 9.77 -20.74 -23.83
N HIS A 286 10.11 -19.50 -23.49
CA HIS A 286 11.44 -19.12 -22.97
C HIS A 286 11.48 -18.90 -21.44
N ASN A 287 10.37 -19.11 -20.72
CA ASN A 287 10.39 -18.99 -19.26
C ASN A 287 11.19 -20.16 -18.63
N PRO A 288 12.23 -19.89 -17.80
CA PRO A 288 13.01 -20.92 -17.12
C PRO A 288 12.19 -21.81 -16.17
N GLU A 289 11.00 -21.36 -15.75
CA GLU A 289 10.09 -22.16 -14.91
C GLU A 289 9.18 -23.10 -15.70
N SER A 290 9.10 -22.97 -17.03
CA SER A 290 8.19 -23.76 -17.87
C SER A 290 8.36 -25.28 -17.71
N PRO A 291 9.59 -25.86 -17.67
CA PRO A 291 9.77 -27.30 -17.45
C PRO A 291 9.27 -27.75 -16.06
N VAL A 292 9.45 -26.91 -15.04
CA VAL A 292 9.02 -27.21 -13.66
C VAL A 292 7.49 -27.20 -13.57
N ILE A 293 6.85 -26.23 -14.21
CA ILE A 293 5.39 -26.13 -14.26
C ILE A 293 4.79 -27.31 -15.03
N ARG A 294 5.34 -27.65 -16.21
CA ARG A 294 4.87 -28.80 -17.01
C ARG A 294 4.97 -30.11 -16.23
N ASN A 295 6.13 -30.39 -15.62
CA ASN A 295 6.31 -31.58 -14.78
C ASN A 295 5.32 -31.64 -13.60
N TYR A 296 4.98 -30.49 -13.02
CA TYR A 296 3.99 -30.41 -11.95
C TYR A 296 2.57 -30.67 -12.46
N LEU A 297 2.19 -30.12 -13.60
CA LEU A 297 0.89 -30.38 -14.23
C LEU A 297 0.75 -31.85 -14.64
N ASP A 298 1.79 -32.44 -15.24
CA ASP A 298 1.83 -33.87 -15.58
C ASP A 298 1.66 -34.74 -14.33
N LEU A 299 2.34 -34.40 -13.23
CA LEU A 299 2.17 -35.11 -11.96
C LEU A 299 0.72 -35.03 -11.47
N LEU A 300 0.08 -33.87 -11.53
CA LEU A 300 -1.32 -33.73 -11.11
C LEU A 300 -2.27 -34.52 -12.01
N LEU A 301 -2.04 -34.54 -13.32
CA LEU A 301 -2.87 -35.27 -14.28
C LEU A 301 -2.73 -36.79 -14.15
N ASP A 302 -1.52 -37.27 -13.82
CA ASP A 302 -1.25 -38.70 -13.63
C ASP A 302 -1.73 -39.26 -12.29
N LEU A 303 -2.12 -38.40 -11.34
CA LEU A 303 -2.58 -38.85 -10.03
C LEU A 303 -4.03 -39.35 -10.08
N PRO A 304 -4.33 -40.50 -9.43
CA PRO A 304 -5.67 -41.04 -9.34
C PRO A 304 -6.49 -40.29 -8.27
N TRP A 305 -7.22 -39.25 -8.66
CA TRP A 305 -8.00 -38.43 -7.73
C TRP A 305 -9.30 -39.07 -7.23
N VAL A 306 -9.87 -39.94 -8.06
CA VAL A 306 -11.09 -40.71 -7.78
C VAL A 306 -10.71 -42.15 -7.47
N THR A 307 -11.26 -42.67 -6.38
CA THR A 307 -11.23 -44.11 -6.09
C THR A 307 -12.23 -44.81 -7.00
N GLU A 308 -11.84 -45.92 -7.62
CA GLU A 308 -12.81 -46.88 -8.15
C GLU A 308 -13.79 -47.34 -7.06
N GLU A 309 -14.94 -47.87 -7.46
CA GLU A 309 -15.92 -48.42 -6.53
C GLU A 309 -15.25 -49.44 -5.61
N LYS A 310 -15.35 -49.19 -4.30
CA LYS A 310 -14.74 -50.05 -3.29
C LYS A 310 -15.46 -51.40 -3.29
N LYS A 311 -14.77 -52.46 -3.71
CA LYS A 311 -15.25 -53.83 -3.46
C LYS A 311 -15.36 -54.08 -1.96
N ASN A 312 -16.46 -54.70 -1.55
CA ASN A 312 -16.64 -55.15 -0.18
C ASN A 312 -15.61 -56.23 0.16
N ILE A 313 -15.00 -56.12 1.35
CA ILE A 313 -14.02 -57.09 1.84
C ILE A 313 -14.71 -58.45 2.04
N ASP A 314 -14.27 -59.48 1.30
CA ASP A 314 -14.70 -60.86 1.50
C ASP A 314 -13.71 -61.60 2.41
N ILE A 315 -14.18 -61.97 3.60
CA ILE A 315 -13.37 -62.64 4.62
C ILE A 315 -13.12 -64.11 4.26
N ALA A 316 -14.06 -64.76 3.57
CA ALA A 316 -13.90 -66.15 3.15
C ALA A 316 -12.85 -66.25 2.04
N GLU A 317 -12.89 -65.33 1.08
CA GLU A 317 -11.88 -65.24 0.03
C GLU A 317 -10.51 -64.90 0.61
N ALA A 318 -10.43 -63.90 1.51
CA ALA A 318 -9.17 -63.53 2.14
C ALA A 318 -8.53 -64.71 2.89
N ARG A 319 -9.33 -65.56 3.57
CA ARG A 319 -8.82 -66.77 4.23
C ARG A 319 -8.26 -67.76 3.21
N ARG A 320 -8.95 -67.97 2.09
CA ARG A 320 -8.49 -68.87 1.01
C ARG A 320 -7.16 -68.41 0.41
N VAL A 321 -7.05 -67.12 0.07
CA VAL A 321 -5.84 -66.52 -0.52
C VAL A 321 -4.65 -66.60 0.44
N LEU A 322 -4.86 -66.33 1.74
CA LEU A 322 -3.81 -66.45 2.74
C LEU A 322 -3.34 -67.90 2.92
N GLU A 323 -4.26 -68.86 2.87
CA GLU A 323 -3.94 -70.28 3.02
C GLU A 323 -3.22 -70.84 1.78
N SER A 324 -3.61 -70.43 0.57
CA SER A 324 -2.96 -70.88 -0.66
C SER A 324 -1.54 -70.35 -0.81
N ASN A 325 -1.29 -69.11 -0.35
CA ASN A 325 -0.02 -68.42 -0.59
C ASN A 325 1.02 -68.67 0.51
N HIS A 326 0.61 -69.12 1.69
CA HIS A 326 1.51 -69.33 2.84
C HIS A 326 1.13 -70.60 3.58
N ASN A 327 2.08 -71.52 3.77
CA ASN A 327 1.87 -72.70 4.62
C ASN A 327 2.16 -72.37 6.10
N GLY A 328 1.35 -72.84 7.04
CA GLY A 328 1.47 -72.55 8.48
C GLY A 328 1.00 -71.14 8.87
N LEU A 329 1.67 -70.52 9.87
CA LEU A 329 1.41 -69.14 10.32
C LEU A 329 -0.02 -68.88 10.81
N GLU A 330 -0.67 -69.87 11.40
CA GLU A 330 -2.09 -69.88 11.78
C GLU A 330 -2.46 -68.67 12.65
N LYS A 331 -1.63 -68.36 13.66
CA LYS A 331 -1.85 -67.19 14.54
C LYS A 331 -1.75 -65.86 13.79
N VAL A 332 -0.85 -65.76 12.80
CA VAL A 332 -0.64 -64.53 12.02
C VAL A 332 -1.76 -64.35 11.01
N LYS A 333 -2.12 -65.41 10.27
CA LYS A 333 -3.25 -65.42 9.33
C LYS A 333 -4.55 -65.06 10.04
N GLU A 334 -4.83 -65.65 11.20
CA GLU A 334 -6.04 -65.34 11.98
C GLU A 334 -6.06 -63.86 12.42
N ARG A 335 -4.90 -63.29 12.80
CA ARG A 335 -4.80 -61.87 13.14
C ARG A 335 -5.05 -60.94 11.95
N ILE A 336 -4.55 -61.30 10.77
CA ILE A 336 -4.83 -60.57 9.53
C ILE A 336 -6.33 -60.62 9.22
N ILE A 337 -6.96 -61.78 9.32
CA ILE A 337 -8.40 -61.94 9.12
C ILE A 337 -9.22 -61.10 10.09
N GLN A 338 -8.88 -61.10 11.38
CA GLN A 338 -9.51 -60.21 12.38
C GLN A 338 -9.39 -58.74 11.99
N HIS A 339 -8.22 -58.33 11.50
CA HIS A 339 -8.00 -56.95 11.05
C HIS A 339 -8.88 -56.59 9.85
N LEU A 340 -8.94 -57.45 8.84
CA LEU A 340 -9.81 -57.27 7.66
C LEU A 340 -11.30 -57.23 8.06
N ALA A 341 -11.73 -58.03 9.04
CA ALA A 341 -13.08 -58.01 9.56
C ALA A 341 -13.42 -56.66 10.23
N VAL A 342 -12.49 -56.09 11.01
CA VAL A 342 -12.65 -54.75 11.60
C VAL A 342 -12.71 -53.68 10.50
N MET A 343 -11.86 -53.76 9.47
CA MET A 343 -11.90 -52.85 8.33
C MET A 343 -13.25 -52.91 7.59
N LYS A 344 -13.80 -54.12 7.42
CA LYS A 344 -15.12 -54.35 6.82
C LYS A 344 -16.23 -53.67 7.61
N LEU A 345 -16.24 -53.85 8.94
CA LEU A 345 -17.25 -53.25 9.83
C LEU A 345 -17.16 -51.71 9.87
N LYS A 346 -15.95 -51.16 9.82
CA LYS A 346 -15.73 -49.70 9.89
C LYS A 346 -15.83 -48.99 8.54
N HIS A 347 -16.22 -49.68 7.47
CA HIS A 347 -16.23 -49.13 6.11
C HIS A 347 -14.91 -48.42 5.73
N GLU A 348 -13.78 -48.93 6.22
CA GLU A 348 -12.43 -48.39 6.00
C GLU A 348 -12.21 -46.95 6.50
N LYS A 349 -13.09 -46.38 7.33
CA LYS A 349 -13.01 -44.97 7.74
C LYS A 349 -11.93 -44.67 8.79
N GLN A 350 -11.38 -45.70 9.44
CA GLN A 350 -10.25 -45.59 10.39
C GLN A 350 -9.70 -47.00 10.67
N GLY A 351 -8.62 -47.37 9.98
CA GLY A 351 -7.90 -48.63 10.19
C GLY A 351 -6.61 -48.41 10.98
N SER A 352 -6.31 -49.30 11.92
CA SER A 352 -4.95 -49.43 12.50
C SER A 352 -3.98 -49.95 11.43
N ILE A 353 -2.72 -49.53 11.46
CA ILE A 353 -1.71 -50.09 10.54
C ILE A 353 -1.30 -51.48 11.04
N LEU A 354 -1.21 -52.46 10.13
CA LEU A 354 -0.66 -53.78 10.45
C LEU A 354 0.86 -53.74 10.46
N LEU A 355 1.45 -54.06 11.61
CA LEU A 355 2.90 -54.19 11.77
C LEU A 355 3.28 -55.68 11.87
N LEU A 356 4.00 -56.19 10.87
CA LEU A 356 4.53 -57.56 10.85
C LEU A 356 5.98 -57.55 11.35
N ILE A 357 6.25 -58.20 12.48
CA ILE A 357 7.57 -58.26 13.10
C ILE A 357 8.08 -59.71 13.08
N GLY A 358 9.35 -59.90 12.76
CA GLY A 358 10.02 -61.19 12.85
C GLY A 358 11.40 -61.18 12.17
N PRO A 359 12.18 -62.27 12.28
CA PRO A 359 13.47 -62.44 11.59
C PRO A 359 13.38 -62.22 10.07
N PRO A 360 14.49 -61.88 9.37
CA PRO A 360 14.50 -61.85 7.91
C PRO A 360 14.13 -63.22 7.33
N GLY A 361 13.46 -63.25 6.17
CA GLY A 361 13.06 -64.49 5.50
C GLY A 361 11.73 -65.10 5.95
N THR A 362 11.02 -64.53 6.93
CA THR A 362 9.73 -65.05 7.43
C THR A 362 8.50 -64.72 6.57
N GLY A 363 8.67 -64.24 5.33
CA GLY A 363 7.56 -63.96 4.42
C GLY A 363 6.73 -62.71 4.73
N LYS A 364 7.26 -61.70 5.44
CA LYS A 364 6.52 -60.46 5.77
C LYS A 364 6.04 -59.71 4.51
N THR A 365 6.94 -59.50 3.56
CA THR A 365 6.63 -58.80 2.30
C THR A 365 5.66 -59.61 1.43
N SER A 366 5.79 -60.95 1.41
CA SER A 366 4.87 -61.82 0.67
C SER A 366 3.48 -61.88 1.30
N LEU A 367 3.37 -61.81 2.64
CA LEU A 367 2.09 -61.69 3.33
C LEU A 367 1.34 -60.43 2.93
N GLY A 368 1.98 -59.27 2.88
CA GLY A 368 1.28 -58.05 2.48
C GLY A 368 0.92 -58.02 0.98
N LYS A 369 1.65 -58.75 0.11
CA LYS A 369 1.18 -59.01 -1.25
C LYS A 369 -0.11 -59.84 -1.25
N SER A 370 -0.17 -60.91 -0.47
CA SER A 370 -1.40 -61.71 -0.33
C SER A 370 -2.56 -60.94 0.29
N ILE A 371 -2.30 -59.95 1.14
CA ILE A 371 -3.33 -59.02 1.63
C ILE A 371 -3.86 -58.14 0.50
N ALA A 372 -2.97 -57.65 -0.38
CA ALA A 372 -3.37 -56.88 -1.55
C ALA A 372 -4.22 -57.72 -2.53
N ASP A 373 -3.79 -58.95 -2.80
CA ASP A 373 -4.52 -59.91 -3.64
C ASP A 373 -5.89 -60.24 -3.04
N ALA A 374 -5.96 -60.49 -1.73
CA ALA A 374 -7.22 -60.76 -1.01
C ALA A 374 -8.19 -59.58 -0.99
N LEU A 375 -7.68 -58.35 -1.05
CA LEU A 375 -8.48 -57.13 -1.10
C LEU A 375 -8.78 -56.66 -2.53
N ASP A 376 -8.24 -57.36 -3.54
CA ASP A 376 -8.28 -56.95 -4.95
C ASP A 376 -7.79 -55.51 -5.14
N ARG A 377 -6.64 -55.20 -4.56
CA ARG A 377 -6.02 -53.85 -4.58
C ARG A 377 -4.63 -53.90 -5.17
N GLN A 378 -4.26 -52.81 -5.83
CA GLN A 378 -2.91 -52.63 -6.34
C GLN A 378 -1.89 -52.68 -5.20
N TYR A 379 -0.84 -53.47 -5.40
CA TYR A 379 0.24 -53.65 -4.44
C TYR A 379 1.36 -52.65 -4.69
N VAL A 380 1.74 -51.88 -3.68
CA VAL A 380 2.85 -50.94 -3.73
C VAL A 380 3.84 -51.24 -2.60
N ARG A 381 5.10 -51.47 -2.95
CA ARG A 381 6.18 -51.61 -1.96
C ARG A 381 7.05 -50.37 -1.93
N VAL A 382 7.22 -49.81 -0.73
CA VAL A 382 8.15 -48.72 -0.45
C VAL A 382 9.12 -49.22 0.62
N SER A 383 10.40 -49.39 0.26
CA SER A 383 11.43 -49.66 1.27
C SER A 383 11.76 -48.35 2.00
N LEU A 384 11.80 -48.42 3.33
CA LEU A 384 12.22 -47.35 4.22
C LEU A 384 13.68 -47.52 4.68
N GLY A 385 14.31 -48.65 4.33
CA GLY A 385 15.71 -48.92 4.63
C GLY A 385 16.62 -47.86 4.02
N GLY A 386 17.45 -47.24 4.86
CA GLY A 386 18.42 -46.24 4.43
C GLY A 386 17.84 -44.86 4.10
N VAL A 387 16.55 -44.63 4.37
CA VAL A 387 15.96 -43.28 4.31
C VAL A 387 16.55 -42.43 5.44
N LYS A 388 17.13 -41.29 5.08
CA LYS A 388 17.81 -40.38 6.02
C LYS A 388 17.14 -39.01 6.14
N ASP A 389 16.34 -38.65 5.14
CA ASP A 389 15.68 -37.35 5.03
C ASP A 389 14.17 -37.52 4.82
N GLU A 390 13.39 -36.66 5.48
CA GLU A 390 11.95 -36.53 5.30
C GLU A 390 11.58 -36.24 3.83
N ALA A 391 12.44 -35.52 3.10
CA ALA A 391 12.23 -35.20 1.68
C ALA A 391 12.11 -36.45 0.80
N GLU A 392 12.70 -37.59 1.16
CA GLU A 392 12.52 -38.84 0.42
C GLU A 392 11.09 -39.39 0.53
N ILE A 393 10.40 -39.11 1.64
CA ILE A 393 9.03 -39.55 1.88
C ILE A 393 8.02 -38.56 1.30
N ARG A 394 8.19 -37.26 1.57
CA ARG A 394 7.23 -36.19 1.18
C ARG A 394 7.53 -35.52 -0.17
N GLY A 395 8.79 -35.52 -0.61
CA GLY A 395 9.29 -34.79 -1.77
C GLY A 395 9.96 -33.46 -1.42
N HIS A 396 10.67 -32.89 -2.38
CA HIS A 396 11.29 -31.57 -2.24
C HIS A 396 10.31 -30.45 -2.60
N ARG A 397 10.61 -29.22 -2.13
CA ARG A 397 9.92 -28.03 -2.62
C ARG A 397 10.13 -27.91 -4.14
N ARG A 398 9.05 -27.65 -4.87
CA ARG A 398 9.05 -27.53 -6.34
C ARG A 398 9.99 -26.47 -6.91
N THR A 399 10.44 -25.53 -6.08
CA THR A 399 11.34 -24.43 -6.48
C THR A 399 12.76 -24.89 -6.76
N TYR A 400 13.13 -26.12 -6.38
CA TYR A 400 14.42 -26.70 -6.74
C TYR A 400 14.35 -27.33 -8.13
N ILE A 401 15.31 -26.99 -8.99
CA ILE A 401 15.46 -27.63 -10.30
C ILE A 401 15.66 -29.13 -10.06
N GLY A 402 14.82 -29.97 -10.69
CA GLY A 402 14.85 -31.42 -10.50
C GLY A 402 14.09 -31.93 -9.26
N ALA A 403 13.28 -31.09 -8.60
CA ALA A 403 12.43 -31.54 -7.49
C ALA A 403 11.48 -32.67 -7.94
N LEU A 404 11.60 -33.82 -7.30
CA LEU A 404 10.71 -34.96 -7.51
C LEU A 404 9.75 -35.11 -6.32
N PRO A 405 8.53 -35.62 -6.56
CA PRO A 405 7.63 -36.01 -5.49
C PRO A 405 8.25 -37.14 -4.67
N GLY A 406 7.90 -37.23 -3.38
CA GLY A 406 8.43 -38.28 -2.50
C GLY A 406 7.92 -39.67 -2.84
N ARG A 407 8.53 -40.70 -2.25
CA ARG A 407 8.27 -42.12 -2.53
C ARG A 407 6.79 -42.51 -2.40
N ILE A 408 6.05 -41.88 -1.49
CA ILE A 408 4.61 -42.16 -1.31
C ILE A 408 3.80 -41.71 -2.52
N ILE A 409 3.98 -40.47 -2.97
CA ILE A 409 3.25 -39.92 -4.13
C ILE A 409 3.66 -40.65 -5.41
N GLN A 410 4.95 -40.98 -5.57
CA GLN A 410 5.41 -41.83 -6.68
C GLN A 410 4.75 -43.21 -6.66
N GLY A 411 4.60 -43.80 -5.48
CA GLY A 411 3.90 -45.07 -5.30
C GLY A 411 2.43 -44.99 -5.70
N ILE A 412 1.73 -43.90 -5.36
CA ILE A 412 0.34 -43.67 -5.76
C ILE A 412 0.24 -43.51 -7.28
N ARG A 413 1.12 -42.68 -7.89
CA ARG A 413 1.17 -42.50 -9.34
C ARG A 413 1.40 -43.83 -10.06
N LYS A 414 2.31 -44.66 -9.56
CA LYS A 414 2.60 -45.99 -10.13
C LYS A 414 1.42 -46.97 -9.96
N ALA A 415 0.69 -46.88 -8.85
CA ALA A 415 -0.47 -47.73 -8.61
C ALA A 415 -1.65 -47.40 -9.53
N GLY A 416 -1.77 -46.14 -10.00
CA GLY A 416 -2.88 -45.69 -10.81
C GLY A 416 -4.25 -45.72 -10.10
N THR A 417 -4.27 -45.97 -8.78
CA THR A 417 -5.47 -45.98 -7.95
C THR A 417 -5.23 -45.28 -6.62
N LYS A 418 -6.31 -44.79 -6.00
CA LYS A 418 -6.30 -44.02 -4.75
C LYS A 418 -6.31 -44.90 -3.48
N ASN A 419 -6.67 -46.18 -3.60
CA ASN A 419 -6.75 -47.13 -2.49
C ASN A 419 -5.80 -48.35 -2.62
N PRO A 420 -4.51 -48.18 -3.00
CA PRO A 420 -3.58 -49.31 -3.06
C PRO A 420 -3.23 -49.82 -1.66
N VAL A 421 -2.71 -51.04 -1.58
CA VAL A 421 -2.07 -51.57 -0.38
C VAL A 421 -0.59 -51.21 -0.43
N PHE A 422 -0.18 -50.32 0.48
CA PHE A 422 1.22 -49.97 0.68
C PHE A 422 1.87 -50.91 1.70
N ILE A 423 2.97 -51.56 1.33
CA ILE A 423 3.94 -52.11 2.28
C ILE A 423 5.06 -51.10 2.46
N LEU A 424 5.23 -50.67 3.72
CA LEU A 424 6.39 -49.93 4.18
C LEU A 424 7.39 -50.92 4.77
N ASP A 425 8.37 -51.33 3.97
CA ASP A 425 9.34 -52.38 4.35
C ASP A 425 10.52 -51.78 5.13
N GLU A 426 11.12 -52.58 6.02
CA GLU A 426 12.31 -52.20 6.81
C GLU A 426 12.17 -50.90 7.62
N ILE A 427 11.01 -50.70 8.27
CA ILE A 427 10.77 -49.53 9.13
C ILE A 427 11.75 -49.44 10.31
N ASP A 428 12.26 -50.58 10.77
CA ASP A 428 13.29 -50.70 11.80
C ASP A 428 14.66 -50.15 11.37
N LYS A 429 14.87 -50.00 10.05
CA LYS A 429 16.10 -49.44 9.45
C LYS A 429 15.97 -47.96 9.07
N LEU A 430 14.93 -47.29 9.54
CA LEU A 430 14.89 -45.82 9.54
C LEU A 430 15.97 -45.33 10.51
N SER A 431 17.09 -44.87 9.96
CA SER A 431 18.15 -44.27 10.78
C SER A 431 17.60 -43.03 11.46
N ALA A 432 17.72 -42.97 12.79
CA ALA A 432 17.40 -41.79 13.58
C ALA A 432 18.43 -40.68 13.31
N SER A 433 18.33 -40.02 12.16
CA SER A 433 18.97 -38.72 11.94
C SER A 433 18.14 -37.65 12.64
N TYR A 434 18.15 -37.66 13.98
CA TYR A 434 17.76 -36.53 14.82
C TYR A 434 18.92 -36.22 15.76
N SER A 435 19.99 -35.70 15.16
CA SER A 435 21.05 -34.96 15.85
C SER A 435 21.12 -33.60 15.17
N GLY A 436 20.30 -32.66 15.65
CA GLY A 436 20.15 -31.30 15.14
C GLY A 436 18.86 -30.67 15.64
#